data_AF-A0A401P5D4-F1
#
_entry.id   AF-A0A401P5D4-F1
#
_cell.length_a   1.000
_cell.length_b   1.000
_cell.length_c   1.000
_cell.angle_alpha   90.00
_cell.angle_beta   90.00
_cell.angle_gamma   90.00
#
_symmetry.space_group_name_H-M   'P 1'
#
loop_
_entity.id
_entity.type
_entity.pdbx_description
1 polymer ?
#
loop_
_entity_poly.entity_id
_entity_poly.type
_entity_poly.pdbx_seq_one_letter_code
_entity_poly.pdbx_strand_id
1 'polypeptide(L)'
;SVVPKWVISIVERLAPQLGKILPQPYEAEIRGICKALGLNLGDGLLINLFYEISGFCTSIVAQDSRGNIYHGRNLDYAFIDILRSLTVDLQFVKNGQIVYKGTTFVGFVGLWTGQSANKFTISGNARVRGDWWETMIAALLKRDPPPSWLIRDTLLEAVDFQSALIKLSKSPITASVYYILAGVKPTEGVIITRNLNGPVDIWPLMPKKGQWYRVETNYDHWEPPPPYDDRRTPANHALNATGQKNINLPTLFKVLSIKPVLNNFTIYTTLMCAAQPYDYKTLVRT
;
A
#
# COMPACT_ATOMS: atom_id res chain seq x y z
N SER A 1 4.92 -24.66 -4.52
CA SER A 1 4.47 -23.42 -5.19
C SER A 1 3.66 -22.62 -4.18
N VAL A 2 3.93 -21.31 -4.03
CA VAL A 2 3.12 -20.42 -3.18
C VAL A 2 1.73 -20.16 -3.78
N VAL A 3 1.61 -20.35 -5.10
CA VAL A 3 0.34 -20.33 -5.83
C VAL A 3 -0.21 -21.76 -5.96
N PRO A 4 -1.46 -22.03 -5.53
CA PRO A 4 -2.09 -23.34 -5.70
C PRO A 4 -2.19 -23.76 -7.17
N LYS A 5 -2.05 -25.06 -7.46
CA LYS A 5 -2.11 -25.57 -8.86
C LYS A 5 -3.41 -25.21 -9.57
N TRP A 6 -4.53 -25.23 -8.85
CA TRP A 6 -5.84 -24.88 -9.42
C TRP A 6 -5.92 -23.42 -9.87
N VAL A 7 -5.26 -22.50 -9.14
CA VAL A 7 -5.17 -21.08 -9.51
C VAL A 7 -4.37 -20.93 -10.80
N ILE A 8 -3.23 -21.61 -10.91
CA ILE A 8 -2.40 -21.59 -12.12
C ILE A 8 -3.24 -22.00 -13.33
N SER A 9 -3.95 -23.14 -13.23
CA SER A 9 -4.80 -23.63 -14.32
C SER A 9 -5.94 -22.67 -14.68
N ILE A 10 -6.52 -21.96 -13.72
CA ILE A 10 -7.54 -20.94 -14.01
C ILE A 10 -6.91 -19.75 -14.71
N VAL A 11 -5.78 -19.24 -14.22
CA VAL A 11 -5.12 -18.06 -14.79
C VAL A 11 -4.64 -18.34 -16.22
N GLU A 12 -4.08 -19.51 -16.48
CA GLU A 12 -3.70 -19.93 -17.84
C GLU A 12 -4.88 -19.90 -18.81
N ARG A 13 -6.08 -20.30 -18.36
CA ARG A 13 -7.31 -20.25 -19.16
C ARG A 13 -7.85 -18.83 -19.35
N LEU A 14 -7.65 -17.96 -18.35
CA LEU A 14 -8.11 -16.56 -18.39
C LEU A 14 -7.16 -15.65 -19.18
N ALA A 15 -5.87 -15.98 -19.26
CA ALA A 15 -4.84 -15.14 -19.87
C ALA A 15 -5.10 -14.74 -21.35
N PRO A 16 -5.68 -15.57 -22.22
CA PRO A 16 -6.07 -15.13 -23.56
C PRO A 16 -7.19 -14.09 -23.56
N GLN A 17 -7.99 -14.03 -22.48
CA GLN A 17 -9.18 -13.22 -22.35
C GLN A 17 -9.01 -12.03 -21.37
N LEU A 18 -7.77 -11.56 -21.15
CA LEU A 18 -7.47 -10.49 -20.18
C LEU A 18 -8.39 -9.27 -20.32
N GLY A 19 -8.73 -8.83 -21.53
CA GLY A 19 -9.60 -7.66 -21.73
C GLY A 19 -11.05 -7.82 -21.25
N LYS A 20 -11.49 -9.05 -20.99
CA LYS A 20 -12.81 -9.31 -20.37
C LYS A 20 -12.78 -9.22 -18.85
N ILE A 21 -11.61 -9.43 -18.24
CA ILE A 21 -11.46 -9.52 -16.77
C ILE A 21 -10.72 -8.32 -16.18
N LEU A 22 -9.82 -7.68 -16.93
CA LEU A 22 -9.04 -6.55 -16.48
C LEU A 22 -9.57 -5.24 -17.09
N PRO A 23 -9.65 -4.15 -16.30
CA PRO A 23 -9.85 -2.82 -16.85
C PRO A 23 -8.56 -2.27 -17.52
N GLN A 24 -8.74 -1.30 -18.40
CA GLN A 24 -7.65 -0.44 -18.85
C GLN A 24 -7.27 0.57 -17.75
N PRO A 25 -5.99 0.99 -17.63
CA PRO A 25 -4.86 0.67 -18.50
C PRO A 25 -4.14 -0.64 -18.16
N TYR A 26 -4.52 -1.30 -17.06
CA TYR A 26 -3.80 -2.45 -16.49
C TYR A 26 -3.65 -3.62 -17.47
N GLU A 27 -4.69 -3.90 -18.27
CA GLU A 27 -4.58 -4.92 -19.33
C GLU A 27 -3.44 -4.61 -20.31
N ALA A 28 -3.41 -3.39 -20.86
CA ALA A 28 -2.42 -3.01 -21.86
C ALA A 28 -1.00 -2.99 -21.28
N GLU A 29 -0.86 -2.53 -20.04
CA GLU A 29 0.44 -2.52 -19.35
C GLU A 29 0.97 -3.93 -19.09
N ILE A 30 0.14 -4.84 -18.58
CA ILE A 30 0.54 -6.25 -18.36
C ILE A 30 0.96 -6.89 -19.69
N ARG A 31 0.19 -6.68 -20.77
CA ARG A 31 0.55 -7.17 -22.11
C ARG A 31 1.89 -6.60 -22.59
N GLY A 32 2.10 -5.31 -22.41
CA GLY A 32 3.33 -4.62 -22.79
C GLY A 32 4.55 -5.14 -22.04
N ILE A 33 4.43 -5.30 -20.73
CA ILE A 33 5.47 -5.88 -19.85
C ILE A 33 5.78 -7.32 -20.28
N CYS A 34 4.77 -8.16 -20.47
CA CYS A 34 4.97 -9.54 -20.92
C CYS A 34 5.74 -9.60 -22.24
N LYS A 35 5.35 -8.77 -23.22
CA LYS A 35 6.03 -8.68 -24.51
C LYS A 35 7.48 -8.25 -24.37
N ALA A 36 7.76 -7.24 -23.54
CA ALA A 36 9.11 -6.71 -23.35
C ALA A 36 10.04 -7.68 -22.62
N LEU A 37 9.50 -8.47 -21.69
CA LEU A 37 10.26 -9.42 -20.87
C LEU A 37 10.26 -10.85 -21.42
N GLY A 38 9.55 -11.12 -22.52
CA GLY A 38 9.41 -12.47 -23.08
C GLY A 38 8.59 -13.42 -22.19
N LEU A 39 7.71 -12.88 -21.34
CA LEU A 39 6.85 -13.65 -20.46
C LEU A 39 5.54 -14.00 -21.17
N ASN A 40 4.95 -15.16 -20.84
CA ASN A 40 3.57 -15.42 -21.25
C ASN A 40 2.59 -14.57 -20.41
N LEU A 41 1.36 -14.40 -20.92
CA LEU A 41 0.35 -13.56 -20.27
C LEU A 41 -0.18 -14.15 -18.95
N GLY A 42 -0.14 -15.49 -18.81
CA GLY A 42 -0.52 -16.17 -17.57
C GLY A 42 0.44 -15.80 -16.44
N ASP A 43 1.73 -15.87 -16.70
CA ASP A 43 2.78 -15.48 -15.73
C ASP A 43 2.69 -14.00 -15.39
N GLY A 44 2.48 -13.13 -16.39
CA GLY A 44 2.30 -11.69 -16.13
C GLY A 44 1.10 -11.39 -15.23
N LEU A 45 -0.03 -12.07 -15.45
CA LEU A 45 -1.20 -11.96 -14.58
C LEU A 45 -0.91 -12.54 -13.19
N LEU A 46 -0.30 -13.73 -13.11
CA LEU A 46 0.05 -14.37 -11.85
C LEU A 46 0.97 -13.50 -11.00
N ILE A 47 1.98 -12.86 -11.59
CA ILE A 47 2.87 -11.93 -10.90
C ILE A 47 2.06 -10.78 -10.29
N ASN A 48 1.14 -10.20 -11.05
CA ASN A 48 0.33 -9.07 -10.58
C ASN A 48 -0.70 -9.47 -9.51
N LEU A 49 -1.25 -10.68 -9.57
CA LEU A 49 -2.10 -11.20 -8.50
C LEU A 49 -1.27 -11.62 -7.28
N PHE A 50 -0.07 -12.14 -7.49
CA PHE A 50 0.80 -12.60 -6.43
C PHE A 50 1.18 -11.47 -5.50
N TYR A 51 1.53 -10.28 -6.02
CA TYR A 51 1.84 -9.11 -5.21
C TYR A 51 0.66 -8.56 -4.38
N GLU A 52 -0.56 -9.04 -4.62
CA GLU A 52 -1.72 -8.73 -3.79
C GLU A 52 -1.81 -9.64 -2.56
N ILE A 53 -1.02 -10.72 -2.52
CA ILE A 53 -0.96 -11.68 -1.43
C ILE A 53 -0.08 -11.15 -0.31
N SER A 54 -0.44 -11.55 0.92
CA SER A 54 0.18 -11.22 2.21
C SER A 54 1.63 -10.69 2.16
N GLY A 55 1.74 -9.37 2.00
CA GLY A 55 2.86 -8.60 2.51
C GLY A 55 2.60 -8.24 3.97
N PHE A 56 3.51 -8.61 4.87
CA PHE A 56 3.50 -8.01 6.20
C PHE A 56 3.93 -6.54 6.05
N CYS A 57 3.31 -5.64 6.79
CA CYS A 57 3.52 -4.22 6.59
C CYS A 57 3.49 -3.51 7.93
N THR A 58 4.20 -2.39 8.04
CA THR A 58 3.96 -1.41 9.10
C THR A 58 3.86 -0.05 8.45
N SER A 59 2.76 0.65 8.70
CA SER A 59 2.49 1.97 8.14
C SER A 59 2.11 2.93 9.26
N ILE A 60 2.65 4.14 9.18
CA ILE A 60 2.50 5.16 10.22
C ILE A 60 2.11 6.46 9.54
N VAL A 61 1.05 7.09 10.05
CA VAL A 61 0.70 8.49 9.76
C VAL A 61 0.78 9.29 11.05
N ALA A 62 1.48 10.41 11.03
CA ALA A 62 1.72 11.24 12.21
C ALA A 62 1.64 12.73 11.89
N GLN A 63 1.26 13.52 12.89
CA GLN A 63 1.22 14.97 12.83
C GLN A 63 2.18 15.58 13.87
N ASP A 64 3.04 16.51 13.46
CA ASP A 64 3.86 17.27 14.41
C ASP A 64 3.08 18.36 15.17
N SER A 65 3.76 19.02 16.10
CA SER A 65 3.17 20.12 16.89
C SER A 65 2.79 21.37 16.07
N ARG A 66 3.28 21.49 14.83
CA ARG A 66 2.96 22.59 13.89
C ARG A 66 1.84 22.23 12.93
N GLY A 67 1.37 20.99 12.94
CA GLY A 67 0.31 20.50 12.07
C GLY A 67 0.78 19.89 10.75
N ASN A 68 2.09 19.68 10.57
CA ASN A 68 2.63 18.99 9.39
C ASN A 68 2.32 17.50 9.47
N ILE A 69 1.97 16.90 8.34
CA ILE A 69 1.65 15.47 8.23
C ILE A 69 2.82 14.70 7.63
N TYR A 70 3.23 13.62 8.31
CA TYR A 70 4.28 12.70 7.88
C TYR A 70 3.70 11.30 7.72
N HIS A 71 4.12 10.59 6.67
CA HIS A 71 3.69 9.24 6.39
C HIS A 71 4.91 8.39 6.05
N GLY A 72 5.06 7.25 6.71
CA GLY A 72 6.16 6.34 6.49
C GLY A 72 5.70 4.91 6.59
N ARG A 73 6.36 4.01 5.86
CA ARG A 73 5.99 2.60 5.86
C ARG A 73 7.14 1.64 5.56
N ASN A 74 7.05 0.44 6.10
CA ASN A 74 7.83 -0.74 5.72
C ASN A 74 6.96 -1.69 4.89
N LEU A 75 7.50 -2.18 3.78
CA LEU A 75 6.97 -3.35 3.07
C LEU A 75 7.80 -4.57 3.41
N ASP A 76 7.14 -5.58 3.99
CA ASP A 76 7.74 -6.86 4.30
C ASP A 76 7.11 -7.92 3.38
N TYR A 77 7.94 -8.77 2.78
CA TYR A 77 7.48 -9.80 1.86
C TYR A 77 8.40 -11.02 1.88
N ALA A 78 7.89 -12.16 1.44
CA ALA A 78 8.75 -13.30 1.09
C ALA A 78 9.61 -12.96 -0.16
N PHE A 79 10.51 -13.85 -0.61
CA PHE A 79 11.30 -13.61 -1.85
C PHE A 79 12.18 -12.35 -1.81
N ILE A 80 12.80 -12.14 -0.65
CA ILE A 80 13.50 -10.92 -0.26
C ILE A 80 14.51 -10.45 -1.31
N ASP A 81 15.45 -11.31 -1.69
CA ASP A 81 16.56 -10.93 -2.56
C ASP A 81 16.09 -10.44 -3.94
N ILE A 82 15.07 -11.11 -4.49
CA ILE A 82 14.51 -10.76 -5.79
C ILE A 82 13.76 -9.42 -5.69
N LEU A 83 12.86 -9.27 -4.70
CA LEU A 83 12.04 -8.06 -4.61
C LEU A 83 12.85 -6.82 -4.25
N ARG A 84 13.91 -6.95 -3.45
CA ARG A 84 14.86 -5.86 -3.19
C ARG A 84 15.50 -5.36 -4.49
N SER A 85 15.92 -6.28 -5.37
CA SER A 85 16.54 -5.92 -6.66
C SER A 85 15.56 -5.30 -7.67
N LEU A 86 14.26 -5.59 -7.55
CA LEU A 86 13.22 -5.10 -8.45
C LEU A 86 12.49 -3.85 -7.93
N THR A 87 12.80 -3.39 -6.71
CA THR A 87 12.15 -2.22 -6.10
C THR A 87 12.54 -0.95 -6.84
N VAL A 88 11.54 -0.19 -7.31
CA VAL A 88 11.74 1.07 -8.04
C VAL A 88 10.76 2.15 -7.57
N ASP A 89 11.25 3.38 -7.47
CA ASP A 89 10.41 4.58 -7.37
C ASP A 89 10.13 5.10 -8.78
N LEU A 90 8.86 5.19 -9.14
CA LEU A 90 8.39 5.67 -10.45
C LEU A 90 7.76 7.06 -10.33
N GLN A 91 7.98 7.88 -11.35
CA GLN A 91 7.29 9.15 -11.55
C GLN A 91 6.31 8.98 -12.71
N PHE A 92 5.01 9.14 -12.44
CA PHE A 92 3.98 9.06 -13.46
C PHE A 92 3.75 10.45 -14.04
N VAL A 93 3.92 10.58 -15.36
CA VAL A 93 3.95 11.87 -16.05
C VAL A 93 2.77 11.98 -17.02
N LYS A 94 2.08 13.12 -16.99
CA LYS A 94 1.05 13.49 -17.96
C LYS A 94 1.33 14.91 -18.44
N ASN A 95 1.40 15.11 -19.77
CA ASN A 95 1.70 16.40 -20.39
C ASN A 95 2.99 17.06 -19.84
N GLY A 96 4.04 16.27 -19.64
CA GLY A 96 5.33 16.74 -19.13
C GLY A 96 5.38 17.06 -17.63
N GLN A 97 4.28 16.85 -16.89
CA GLN A 97 4.21 17.10 -15.45
C GLN A 97 4.03 15.79 -14.66
N ILE A 98 4.74 15.68 -13.53
CA ILE A 98 4.55 14.56 -12.60
C ILE A 98 3.18 14.69 -11.94
N VAL A 99 2.31 13.72 -12.17
CA VAL A 99 0.96 13.68 -11.57
C VAL A 99 0.96 12.95 -10.22
N TYR A 100 1.78 11.91 -10.07
CA TYR A 100 2.03 11.22 -8.81
C TYR A 100 3.34 10.41 -8.89
N LYS A 101 3.83 10.00 -7.72
CA LYS A 101 4.95 9.08 -7.55
C LYS A 101 4.48 7.81 -6.87
N GLY A 102 5.15 6.69 -7.12
CA GLY A 102 4.87 5.44 -6.43
C GLY A 102 6.07 4.52 -6.35
N THR A 103 6.14 3.73 -5.30
CA THR A 103 7.11 2.64 -5.16
C THR A 103 6.44 1.35 -5.60
N THR A 104 7.09 0.62 -6.49
CA THR A 104 6.61 -0.66 -7.01
C THR A 104 7.75 -1.61 -7.31
N PHE A 105 7.42 -2.78 -7.84
CA PHE A 105 8.38 -3.74 -8.38
C PHE A 105 8.32 -3.74 -9.91
N VAL A 106 9.46 -3.91 -10.57
CA VAL A 106 9.48 -4.14 -12.03
C VAL A 106 8.60 -5.36 -12.36
N GLY A 107 7.63 -5.15 -13.25
CA GLY A 107 6.63 -6.16 -13.63
C GLY A 107 5.28 -6.06 -12.91
N PHE A 108 5.19 -5.26 -11.85
CA PHE A 108 3.95 -5.00 -11.11
C PHE A 108 3.32 -3.66 -11.55
N VAL A 109 2.05 -3.70 -11.96
CA VAL A 109 1.32 -2.50 -12.42
C VAL A 109 0.56 -1.79 -11.31
N GLY A 110 0.41 -2.41 -10.15
CA GLY A 110 -0.21 -1.82 -8.96
C GLY A 110 0.72 -0.90 -8.18
N LEU A 111 0.16 -0.17 -7.21
CA LEU A 111 0.92 0.60 -6.22
C LEU A 111 0.44 0.30 -4.80
N TRP A 112 1.33 -0.25 -3.97
CA TRP A 112 1.10 -0.36 -2.54
C TRP A 112 1.53 0.89 -1.76
N THR A 113 2.27 1.79 -2.41
CA THR A 113 2.85 2.98 -1.79
C THR A 113 2.96 4.09 -2.83
N GLY A 114 2.48 5.29 -2.51
CA GLY A 114 2.58 6.41 -3.43
C GLY A 114 2.13 7.75 -2.87
N GLN A 115 2.38 8.80 -3.64
CA GLN A 115 2.15 10.18 -3.27
C GLN A 115 1.66 11.00 -4.46
N SER A 116 0.60 11.76 -4.26
CA SER A 116 0.18 12.85 -5.13
C SER A 116 0.60 14.19 -4.52
N ALA A 117 1.42 14.94 -5.27
CA ALA A 117 2.09 16.13 -4.76
C ALA A 117 1.08 17.21 -4.31
N ASN A 118 1.30 17.78 -3.13
CA ASN A 118 0.44 18.79 -2.51
C ASN A 118 -1.02 18.34 -2.29
N LYS A 119 -1.29 17.03 -2.32
CA LYS A 119 -2.62 16.46 -2.10
C LYS A 119 -2.62 15.44 -0.97
N PHE A 120 -2.04 14.26 -1.20
CA PHE A 120 -2.06 13.15 -0.24
C PHE A 120 -1.01 12.08 -0.54
N THR A 121 -0.80 11.20 0.43
CA THR A 121 0.06 10.01 0.39
C THR A 121 -0.76 8.80 0.80
N ILE A 122 -0.48 7.65 0.19
CA ILE A 122 -1.20 6.40 0.45
C ILE A 122 -0.18 5.27 0.65
N SER A 123 -0.47 4.42 1.64
CA SER A 123 0.08 3.07 1.70
C SER A 123 -1.05 2.07 2.00
N GLY A 124 -0.90 0.83 1.53
CA GLY A 124 -1.82 -0.25 1.82
C GLY A 124 -1.15 -1.38 2.59
N ASN A 125 -1.87 -1.94 3.57
CA ASN A 125 -1.42 -3.12 4.31
C ASN A 125 -2.43 -4.25 4.13
N ALA A 126 -1.94 -5.48 3.96
CA ALA A 126 -2.79 -6.64 3.79
C ALA A 126 -3.64 -6.90 5.04
N ARG A 127 -4.93 -7.20 4.83
CA ARG A 127 -5.87 -7.65 5.87
C ARG A 127 -6.39 -9.04 5.50
N VAL A 128 -5.77 -10.08 6.00
CA VAL A 128 -6.09 -11.46 5.59
C VAL A 128 -7.36 -11.95 6.30
N ARG A 129 -8.36 -12.38 5.53
CA ARG A 129 -9.61 -12.99 6.00
C ARG A 129 -10.01 -14.12 5.05
N GLY A 130 -10.30 -15.31 5.58
CA GLY A 130 -10.83 -16.44 4.79
C GLY A 130 -9.90 -16.96 3.69
N ASP A 131 -10.46 -17.64 2.69
CA ASP A 131 -9.72 -18.10 1.51
C ASP A 131 -9.49 -16.93 0.54
N TRP A 132 -8.24 -16.46 0.50
CA TRP A 132 -7.82 -15.32 -0.29
C TRP A 132 -7.92 -15.58 -1.81
N TRP A 133 -7.56 -16.79 -2.27
CA TRP A 133 -7.48 -17.10 -3.70
C TRP A 133 -8.85 -17.22 -4.34
N GLU A 134 -9.79 -17.88 -3.66
CA GLU A 134 -11.18 -17.97 -4.12
C GLU A 134 -11.81 -16.57 -4.18
N THR A 135 -11.61 -15.77 -3.13
CA THR A 135 -12.15 -14.40 -3.05
C THR A 135 -11.58 -13.52 -4.17
N MET A 136 -10.27 -13.58 -4.39
CA MET A 136 -9.59 -12.81 -5.44
C MET A 136 -10.09 -13.19 -6.84
N ILE A 137 -10.15 -14.48 -7.16
CA ILE A 137 -10.61 -14.94 -8.48
C ILE A 137 -12.08 -14.56 -8.70
N ALA A 138 -12.94 -14.73 -7.69
CA ALA A 138 -14.34 -14.37 -7.78
C ALA A 138 -14.55 -12.86 -8.01
N ALA A 139 -13.78 -12.02 -7.31
CA ALA A 139 -13.87 -10.57 -7.46
C ALA A 139 -13.24 -10.07 -8.77
N LEU A 140 -12.16 -10.71 -9.24
CA LEU A 140 -11.57 -10.43 -10.55
C LEU A 140 -12.55 -10.72 -11.69
N LEU A 141 -13.33 -11.80 -11.58
CA LEU A 141 -14.40 -12.10 -12.54
C LEU A 141 -15.55 -11.08 -12.51
N LYS A 142 -15.73 -10.37 -11.39
CA LYS A 142 -16.64 -9.22 -11.28
C LYS A 142 -16.03 -7.90 -11.78
N ARG A 143 -14.75 -7.92 -12.16
CA ARG A 143 -13.97 -6.75 -12.58
C ARG A 143 -13.75 -5.71 -11.48
N ASP A 144 -13.88 -6.10 -10.22
CA ASP A 144 -13.47 -5.25 -9.10
C ASP A 144 -11.93 -5.11 -9.12
N PRO A 145 -11.37 -3.92 -8.85
CA PRO A 145 -9.92 -3.73 -8.88
C PRO A 145 -9.25 -4.38 -7.66
N PRO A 146 -8.04 -4.93 -7.81
CA PRO A 146 -7.16 -5.21 -6.69
C PRO A 146 -6.90 -3.96 -5.84
N PRO A 147 -6.71 -4.11 -4.52
CA PRO A 147 -6.46 -2.97 -3.64
C PRO A 147 -5.32 -2.04 -4.10
N SER A 148 -4.21 -2.60 -4.58
CA SER A 148 -3.08 -1.78 -5.04
C SER A 148 -3.38 -1.00 -6.34
N TRP A 149 -4.31 -1.49 -7.15
CA TRP A 149 -4.77 -0.80 -8.37
C TRP A 149 -5.70 0.35 -7.99
N LEU A 150 -6.58 0.14 -7.01
CA LEU A 150 -7.41 1.22 -6.48
C LEU A 150 -6.55 2.34 -5.87
N ILE A 151 -5.43 2.02 -5.21
CA ILE A 151 -4.48 3.04 -4.74
C ILE A 151 -3.93 3.85 -5.93
N ARG A 152 -3.48 3.17 -6.99
CA ARG A 152 -2.95 3.83 -8.19
C ARG A 152 -4.00 4.71 -8.89
N ASP A 153 -5.22 4.22 -9.06
CA ASP A 153 -6.33 5.00 -9.61
C ASP A 153 -6.65 6.21 -8.72
N THR A 154 -6.58 6.04 -7.39
CA THR A 154 -6.80 7.13 -6.45
C THR A 154 -5.72 8.20 -6.58
N LEU A 155 -4.45 7.83 -6.70
CA LEU A 155 -3.34 8.77 -6.92
C LEU A 155 -3.49 9.56 -8.22
N LEU A 156 -4.05 8.93 -9.26
CA LEU A 156 -4.28 9.55 -10.56
C LEU A 156 -5.51 10.49 -10.55
N GLU A 157 -6.61 10.06 -9.95
CA GLU A 157 -7.93 10.69 -10.14
C GLU A 157 -8.37 11.61 -9.00
N ALA A 158 -8.00 11.29 -7.76
CA ALA A 158 -8.47 12.08 -6.62
C ALA A 158 -7.84 13.47 -6.59
N VAL A 159 -8.66 14.47 -6.33
CA VAL A 159 -8.26 15.89 -6.38
C VAL A 159 -7.66 16.37 -5.06
N ASP A 160 -8.00 15.70 -3.95
CA ASP A 160 -7.60 16.05 -2.59
C ASP A 160 -7.74 14.85 -1.63
N PHE A 161 -7.40 15.08 -0.35
CA PHE A 161 -7.50 14.06 0.70
C PHE A 161 -8.93 13.52 0.90
N GLN A 162 -9.96 14.37 0.80
CA GLN A 162 -11.35 13.96 1.06
C GLN A 162 -11.90 13.08 -0.07
N SER A 163 -11.64 13.45 -1.32
CA SER A 163 -11.99 12.62 -2.49
C SER A 163 -11.23 11.30 -2.47
N ALA A 164 -9.96 11.28 -2.06
CA ALA A 164 -9.19 10.06 -1.86
C ALA A 164 -9.80 9.17 -0.76
N LEU A 165 -10.15 9.75 0.39
CA LEU A 165 -10.82 9.04 1.49
C LEU A 165 -12.13 8.38 1.03
N ILE A 166 -12.97 9.13 0.29
CA ILE A 166 -14.25 8.61 -0.21
C ILE A 166 -14.01 7.45 -1.20
N LYS A 167 -13.11 7.62 -2.17
CA LYS A 167 -12.80 6.60 -3.17
C LYS A 167 -12.24 5.33 -2.50
N LEU A 168 -11.24 5.47 -1.64
CA LEU A 168 -10.64 4.36 -0.89
C LEU A 168 -11.60 3.72 0.12
N SER A 169 -12.65 4.41 0.57
CA SER A 169 -13.63 3.84 1.49
C SER A 169 -14.75 3.07 0.77
N LYS A 170 -15.19 3.57 -0.39
CA LYS A 170 -16.45 3.12 -1.01
C LYS A 170 -16.28 2.30 -2.28
N SER A 171 -15.16 2.42 -3.00
CA SER A 171 -14.95 1.64 -4.22
C SER A 171 -14.82 0.15 -3.88
N PRO A 172 -15.48 -0.75 -4.62
CA PRO A 172 -15.28 -2.19 -4.49
C PRO A 172 -13.81 -2.59 -4.66
N ILE A 173 -13.39 -3.65 -3.98
CA ILE A 173 -12.03 -4.20 -4.06
C ILE A 173 -12.09 -5.73 -3.99
N THR A 174 -11.06 -6.40 -4.49
CA THR A 174 -11.00 -7.87 -4.53
C THR A 174 -10.54 -8.53 -3.24
N ALA A 175 -9.93 -7.78 -2.32
CA ALA A 175 -9.43 -8.30 -1.05
C ALA A 175 -9.57 -7.27 0.08
N SER A 176 -9.71 -7.74 1.31
CA SER A 176 -9.69 -6.87 2.49
C SER A 176 -8.31 -6.24 2.66
N VAL A 177 -8.28 -4.99 3.11
CA VAL A 177 -7.05 -4.18 3.19
C VAL A 177 -7.18 -3.12 4.28
N TYR A 178 -6.05 -2.60 4.75
CA TYR A 178 -6.00 -1.33 5.47
C TYR A 178 -5.40 -0.27 4.55
N TYR A 179 -6.11 0.81 4.29
CA TYR A 179 -5.54 1.98 3.61
C TYR A 179 -5.13 3.02 4.63
N ILE A 180 -3.86 3.41 4.60
CA ILE A 180 -3.34 4.51 5.40
C ILE A 180 -3.24 5.69 4.45
N LEU A 181 -3.97 6.76 4.75
CA LEU A 181 -4.07 7.95 3.93
C LEU A 181 -3.64 9.17 4.76
N ALA A 182 -2.79 10.02 4.18
CA ALA A 182 -2.33 11.25 4.82
C ALA A 182 -2.37 12.42 3.83
N GLY A 183 -2.99 13.53 4.22
CA GLY A 183 -3.16 14.74 3.42
C GLY A 183 -2.06 15.77 3.69
N VAL A 184 -2.40 17.04 3.54
CA VAL A 184 -1.47 18.18 3.69
C VAL A 184 -1.86 19.11 4.85
N LYS A 185 -3.11 19.07 5.31
CA LYS A 185 -3.62 19.91 6.38
C LYS A 185 -3.55 19.19 7.73
N PRO A 186 -3.53 19.93 8.84
CA PRO A 186 -3.68 19.33 10.17
C PRO A 186 -4.92 18.44 10.22
N THR A 187 -4.81 17.32 10.92
CA THR A 187 -5.82 16.26 11.10
C THR A 187 -6.08 15.37 9.87
N GLU A 188 -5.53 15.69 8.71
CA GLU A 188 -5.65 14.85 7.51
C GLU A 188 -4.72 13.63 7.58
N GLY A 189 -5.04 12.70 8.46
CA GLY A 189 -4.42 11.38 8.53
C GLY A 189 -5.44 10.37 9.03
N VAL A 190 -5.53 9.21 8.38
CA VAL A 190 -6.56 8.22 8.68
C VAL A 190 -6.12 6.82 8.28
N ILE A 191 -6.54 5.82 9.06
CA ILE A 191 -6.54 4.41 8.66
C ILE A 191 -7.97 4.03 8.29
N ILE A 192 -8.15 3.43 7.12
CA ILE A 192 -9.42 2.90 6.63
C ILE A 192 -9.31 1.38 6.66
N THR A 193 -10.02 0.74 7.59
CA THR A 193 -10.13 -0.72 7.63
C THR A 193 -11.20 -1.15 6.64
N ARG A 194 -10.83 -1.91 5.60
CA ARG A 194 -11.72 -2.27 4.49
C ARG A 194 -12.06 -3.76 4.44
N ASN A 195 -13.31 -4.02 4.09
CA ASN A 195 -13.76 -5.24 3.41
C ASN A 195 -14.01 -4.93 1.92
N LEU A 196 -14.34 -5.97 1.15
CA LEU A 196 -14.63 -5.88 -0.29
C LEU A 196 -15.62 -4.77 -0.62
N ASN A 197 -16.73 -4.67 0.13
CA ASN A 197 -17.85 -3.79 -0.22
C ASN A 197 -17.89 -2.46 0.54
N GLY A 198 -16.95 -2.19 1.46
CA GLY A 198 -16.96 -0.94 2.22
C GLY A 198 -16.05 -0.91 3.44
N PRO A 199 -16.08 0.20 4.18
CA PRO A 199 -15.28 0.37 5.38
C PRO A 199 -15.91 -0.38 6.55
N VAL A 200 -15.07 -1.08 7.30
CA VAL A 200 -15.38 -1.64 8.62
C VAL A 200 -15.19 -0.55 9.67
N ASP A 201 -14.14 0.25 9.53
CA ASP A 201 -13.83 1.36 10.43
C ASP A 201 -13.04 2.46 9.69
N ILE A 202 -13.17 3.69 10.19
CA ILE A 202 -12.40 4.87 9.75
C ILE A 202 -11.78 5.50 11.00
N TRP A 203 -10.46 5.40 11.12
CA TRP A 203 -9.71 5.79 12.31
C TRP A 203 -8.83 7.02 12.05
N PRO A 204 -9.37 8.25 12.22
CA PRO A 204 -8.65 9.48 11.90
C PRO A 204 -7.67 9.88 13.01
N LEU A 205 -6.70 10.75 12.70
CA LEU A 205 -5.91 11.47 13.68
C LEU A 205 -6.80 12.35 14.57
N MET A 206 -6.50 12.41 15.86
CA MET A 206 -7.19 13.27 16.83
C MET A 206 -6.17 13.99 17.73
N PRO A 207 -5.33 14.88 17.17
CA PRO A 207 -4.22 15.50 17.88
C PRO A 207 -4.67 16.34 19.10
N LYS A 208 -5.86 16.96 19.04
CA LYS A 208 -6.47 17.65 20.20
C LYS A 208 -6.76 16.74 21.39
N LYS A 209 -6.86 15.42 21.16
CA LYS A 209 -7.04 14.39 22.18
C LYS A 209 -5.72 13.64 22.50
N GLY A 210 -4.57 14.22 22.11
CA GLY A 210 -3.26 13.58 22.26
C GLY A 210 -2.98 12.44 21.27
N GLN A 211 -3.89 12.16 20.34
CA GLN A 211 -3.76 11.07 19.37
C GLN A 211 -3.19 11.60 18.05
N TRP A 212 -1.92 11.99 18.09
CA TRP A 212 -1.21 12.66 17.00
C TRP A 212 -0.55 11.72 15.99
N TYR A 213 -0.67 10.40 16.18
CA TYR A 213 -0.27 9.40 15.19
C TYR A 213 -1.26 8.24 15.13
N ARG A 214 -1.17 7.47 14.06
CA ARG A 214 -1.75 6.15 13.91
C ARG A 214 -0.70 5.16 13.40
N VAL A 215 -0.76 3.93 13.90
CA VAL A 215 0.07 2.82 13.45
C VAL A 215 -0.87 1.71 13.00
N GLU A 216 -0.66 1.25 11.77
CA GLU A 216 -1.32 0.07 11.23
C GLU A 216 -0.27 -0.96 10.83
N THR A 217 -0.53 -2.23 11.15
CA THR A 217 0.30 -3.36 10.73
C THR A 217 -0.54 -4.26 9.83
N ASN A 218 -1.05 -5.38 10.32
CA ASN A 218 -1.85 -6.32 9.54
C ASN A 218 -3.02 -6.90 10.36
N TYR A 219 -3.43 -6.22 11.43
CA TYR A 219 -4.48 -6.69 12.33
C TYR A 219 -5.29 -5.51 12.85
N ASP A 220 -6.58 -5.75 13.04
CA ASP A 220 -7.55 -4.71 13.37
C ASP A 220 -7.14 -3.95 14.64
N HIS A 221 -7.26 -2.62 14.63
CA HIS A 221 -6.71 -1.80 15.71
C HIS A 221 -7.38 -2.01 17.08
N TRP A 222 -8.64 -2.47 17.07
CA TRP A 222 -9.41 -2.82 18.26
C TRP A 222 -9.11 -4.22 18.81
N GLU A 223 -8.38 -5.05 18.06
CA GLU A 223 -7.94 -6.38 18.49
C GLU A 223 -6.51 -6.31 19.06
N PRO A 224 -6.15 -7.20 20.01
CA PRO A 224 -4.77 -7.34 20.44
C PRO A 224 -3.88 -7.84 19.28
N PRO A 225 -2.59 -7.46 19.26
CA PRO A 225 -1.63 -8.08 18.35
C PRO A 225 -1.60 -9.60 18.54
N PRO A 226 -1.46 -10.40 17.46
CA PRO A 226 -1.26 -11.83 17.60
C PRO A 226 0.08 -12.11 18.33
N PRO A 227 0.16 -13.15 19.20
CA PRO A 227 1.37 -13.42 19.99
C PRO A 227 2.66 -13.65 19.19
N TYR A 228 2.53 -14.04 17.91
CA TYR A 228 3.64 -14.33 17.01
C TYR A 228 4.06 -13.13 16.13
N ASP A 229 3.31 -12.03 16.13
CA ASP A 229 3.62 -10.81 15.37
C ASP A 229 3.08 -9.57 16.08
N ASP A 230 3.86 -9.01 17.00
CA ASP A 230 3.59 -7.70 17.60
C ASP A 230 4.60 -6.63 17.16
N ARG A 231 4.34 -6.06 15.98
CA ARG A 231 5.05 -4.87 15.46
C ARG A 231 4.41 -3.56 15.90
N ARG A 232 3.11 -3.56 16.23
CA ARG A 232 2.35 -2.35 16.61
C ARG A 232 2.80 -1.80 17.97
N THR A 233 2.99 -2.65 18.98
CA THR A 233 3.38 -2.20 20.32
C THR A 233 4.76 -1.52 20.33
N PRO A 234 5.81 -2.09 19.72
CA PRO A 234 7.13 -1.43 19.64
C PRO A 234 7.10 -0.12 18.84
N ALA A 235 6.35 -0.07 17.73
CA ALA A 235 6.16 1.17 16.96
C ALA A 235 5.51 2.28 17.79
N ASN A 236 4.42 1.97 18.50
CA ASN A 236 3.75 2.92 19.40
C ASN A 236 4.69 3.41 20.51
N HIS A 237 5.45 2.51 21.13
CA HIS A 237 6.43 2.85 22.15
C HIS A 237 7.50 3.82 21.61
N ALA A 238 8.05 3.55 20.42
CA ALA A 238 9.05 4.41 19.81
C ALA A 238 8.50 5.78 19.36
N LEU A 239 7.24 5.84 18.90
CA LEU A 239 6.57 7.10 18.61
C LEU A 239 6.34 7.93 19.89
N ASN A 240 5.91 7.29 20.97
CA ASN A 240 5.76 7.95 22.27
C ASN A 240 7.10 8.49 22.80
N ALA A 241 8.17 7.70 22.70
CA ALA A 241 9.51 8.12 23.08
C ALA A 241 10.06 9.26 22.19
N THR A 242 9.75 9.25 20.89
CA THR A 242 10.10 10.34 19.97
C THR A 242 9.36 11.63 20.36
N GLY A 243 8.06 11.52 20.61
CA GLY A 243 7.19 12.64 20.99
C GLY A 243 6.79 13.55 19.80
N GLN A 244 5.60 14.15 19.91
CA GLN A 244 5.00 14.96 18.84
C GLN A 244 5.85 16.18 18.42
N LYS A 245 6.66 16.73 19.32
CA LYS A 245 7.52 17.87 19.03
C LYS A 245 8.69 17.50 18.10
N ASN A 246 9.13 16.24 18.12
CA ASN A 246 10.32 15.80 17.41
C ASN A 246 10.00 14.99 16.15
N ILE A 247 8.74 14.62 15.92
CA ILE A 247 8.37 13.79 14.77
C ILE A 247 8.60 14.55 13.45
N ASN A 248 9.34 13.92 12.56
CA ASN A 248 9.63 14.31 11.17
C ASN A 248 10.04 13.06 10.37
N LEU A 249 10.35 13.20 9.07
CA LEU A 249 10.76 12.07 8.23
C LEU A 249 12.00 11.31 8.78
N PRO A 250 13.11 11.97 9.18
CA PRO A 250 14.23 11.28 9.84
C PRO A 250 13.87 10.48 11.09
N THR A 251 13.09 11.03 12.03
CA THR A 251 12.70 10.30 13.24
C THR A 251 11.69 9.20 12.93
N LEU A 252 10.82 9.39 11.93
CA LEU A 252 9.89 8.36 11.47
C LEU A 252 10.64 7.18 10.86
N PHE A 253 11.71 7.44 10.11
CA PHE A 253 12.61 6.40 9.64
C PHE A 253 13.28 5.63 10.78
N LYS A 254 13.68 6.31 11.86
CA LYS A 254 14.23 5.64 13.06
C LYS A 254 13.19 4.71 13.68
N VAL A 255 11.93 5.15 13.83
CA VAL A 255 10.82 4.29 14.30
C VAL A 255 10.66 3.07 13.40
N LEU A 256 10.65 3.25 12.07
CA LEU A 256 10.56 2.17 11.09
C LEU A 256 11.83 1.29 11.00
N SER A 257 12.87 1.61 11.76
CA SER A 257 14.14 0.88 11.80
C SER A 257 14.36 0.10 13.10
N ILE A 258 13.44 0.20 14.07
CA ILE A 258 13.53 -0.60 15.30
C ILE A 258 13.06 -2.03 15.03
N LYS A 259 13.66 -3.01 15.68
CA LYS A 259 13.13 -4.39 15.67
C LYS A 259 11.94 -4.50 16.64
N PRO A 260 10.86 -5.23 16.31
CA PRO A 260 10.64 -6.04 15.11
C PRO A 260 9.94 -5.29 13.94
N VAL A 261 9.71 -3.97 14.04
CA VAL A 261 9.10 -3.18 12.96
C VAL A 261 9.90 -3.28 11.67
N LEU A 262 11.22 -3.15 11.80
CA LEU A 262 12.19 -3.66 10.83
C LEU A 262 12.48 -5.12 11.15
N ASN A 263 12.33 -5.99 10.16
CA ASN A 263 12.58 -7.42 10.31
C ASN A 263 13.25 -7.98 9.05
N ASN A 264 13.57 -9.26 9.07
CA ASN A 264 14.30 -9.92 7.99
C ASN A 264 13.51 -9.97 6.67
N PHE A 265 12.18 -9.81 6.71
CA PHE A 265 11.32 -9.77 5.53
C PHE A 265 11.17 -8.36 4.95
N THR A 266 11.65 -7.32 5.64
CA THR A 266 11.54 -5.95 5.15
C THR A 266 12.33 -5.76 3.85
N ILE A 267 11.60 -5.45 2.78
CA ILE A 267 12.11 -5.18 1.44
C ILE A 267 12.54 -3.73 1.32
N TYR A 268 11.65 -2.81 1.70
CA TYR A 268 11.91 -1.38 1.59
C TYR A 268 11.19 -0.57 2.67
N THR A 269 11.69 0.63 2.89
CA THR A 269 11.05 1.67 3.69
C THR A 269 10.83 2.91 2.86
N THR A 270 9.62 3.42 2.83
CA THR A 270 9.28 4.65 2.11
C THR A 270 8.87 5.74 3.09
N LEU A 271 9.39 6.95 2.89
CA LEU A 271 9.08 8.15 3.65
C LEU A 271 8.42 9.15 2.71
N MET A 272 7.33 9.76 3.16
CA MET A 272 6.48 10.61 2.34
C MET A 272 5.92 11.78 3.14
N CYS A 273 5.78 12.93 2.47
CA CYS A 273 5.09 14.10 2.97
C CYS A 273 4.47 14.82 1.78
N ALA A 274 3.14 14.79 1.65
CA ALA A 274 2.46 15.36 0.48
C ALA A 274 2.74 16.86 0.32
N ALA A 275 2.94 17.59 1.43
CA ALA A 275 3.26 19.02 1.43
C ALA A 275 4.73 19.31 1.07
N GLN A 276 5.61 18.29 1.11
CA GLN A 276 7.03 18.37 0.74
C GLN A 276 7.34 17.28 -0.30
N PRO A 277 6.76 17.36 -1.51
CA PRO A 277 6.69 16.21 -2.42
C PRO A 277 8.04 15.76 -3.01
N TYR A 278 9.08 16.57 -2.85
CA TYR A 278 10.45 16.25 -3.24
C TYR A 278 11.17 15.34 -2.23
N ASP A 279 10.68 15.27 -0.98
CA ASP A 279 11.26 14.44 0.07
C ASP A 279 10.79 12.97 0.02
N TYR A 280 9.98 12.61 -0.99
CA TYR A 280 9.59 11.23 -1.25
C TYR A 280 10.84 10.38 -1.48
N LYS A 281 11.05 9.39 -0.61
CA LYS A 281 12.24 8.54 -0.68
C LYS A 281 11.92 7.13 -0.23
N THR A 282 12.27 6.16 -1.08
CA THR A 282 12.35 4.75 -0.72
C THR A 282 13.78 4.32 -0.50
N LEU A 283 14.01 3.55 0.56
CA LEU A 283 15.26 2.86 0.83
C LEU A 283 15.00 1.37 0.85
N VAL A 284 15.63 0.63 -0.06
CA VAL A 284 15.71 -0.83 0.04
C VAL A 284 16.43 -1.16 1.35
N ARG A 285 15.84 -2.05 2.15
CA ARG A 285 16.37 -2.44 3.47
C ARG A 285 17.14 -3.73 3.32
N THR A 286 18.29 -3.84 3.98
CA THR A 286 19.16 -5.04 4.00
C THR A 286 19.41 -5.49 5.42
#